data_AF-A0A1I2MIA3-F1
#
_entry.id   AF-A0A1I2MIA3-F1
#
_cell.length_a   1.000
_cell.length_b   1.000
_cell.length_c   1.000
_cell.angle_alpha   90.00
_cell.angle_beta   90.00
_cell.angle_gamma   90.00
#
_symmetry.space_group_name_H-M   'P 1'
#
loop_
_entity.id
_entity.type
_entity.pdbx_description
1 polymer ?
#
loop_
_entity_poly.entity_id
_entity_poly.type
_entity_poly.pdbx_seq_one_letter_code
_entity_poly.pdbx_strand_id
1 'polypeptide(L)'
;MNDKIQINDTNRYARPSEEELRRMLTPEQFEVTQHAATERPYSNAYDQEFRKGIYVDITTGQPLFLSTDKYDSGCGWPAFSKPIDENLITDKTDRSHGMTRTEVRSKLGNAHLGHVFNDGPKESGGLRYCINSASLRFIPEEEMAEKGYGTYLKLINKQDMKEIYLAGGCFWGTEHYFKQIAGVENTKVGYANGITKNPTYEEVCTDKTQFAETVHIQYDPAVISLEFLLNMYFAAIDPTTLNQQGHDRGTQYRTGIYYTDEADLPTIRKVMAEQQKKQTQPIVVEVKPLKNFYDAEEYHQDYLDKNPAGYCHLPQSLFEYARKAKMKE
;
A
#
# COMPACT_ATOMS: atom_id res chain seq x y z
N MET A 1 -1.50 -11.47 -13.30
CA MET A 1 -1.31 -10.50 -14.40
C MET A 1 -1.12 -9.14 -13.75
N ASN A 2 -0.02 -8.45 -14.03
CA ASN A 2 0.26 -7.13 -13.46
C ASN A 2 -0.70 -6.10 -14.07
N ASP A 3 -1.84 -5.85 -13.41
CA ASP A 3 -2.74 -4.74 -13.73
C ASP A 3 -2.10 -3.40 -13.33
N LYS A 4 -1.02 -3.02 -14.01
CA LYS A 4 -0.47 -1.68 -13.93
C LYS A 4 -1.55 -0.71 -14.41
N ILE A 5 -2.00 0.19 -13.54
CA ILE A 5 -2.90 1.29 -13.92
C ILE A 5 -2.22 2.04 -15.06
N GLN A 6 -2.93 2.24 -16.18
CA GLN A 6 -2.49 3.23 -17.16
C GLN A 6 -2.81 4.62 -16.59
N ILE A 7 -1.85 5.18 -15.85
CA ILE A 7 -2.02 6.46 -15.16
C ILE A 7 -2.10 7.62 -16.17
N ASN A 8 -1.38 7.51 -17.29
CA ASN A 8 -1.40 8.50 -18.37
C ASN A 8 -2.27 8.06 -19.55
N ASP A 9 -3.53 7.70 -19.27
CA ASP A 9 -4.49 7.30 -20.30
C ASP A 9 -4.97 8.50 -21.13
N THR A 10 -4.17 8.87 -22.12
CA THR A 10 -4.49 9.94 -23.08
C THR A 10 -5.59 9.55 -24.07
N ASN A 11 -6.07 8.30 -24.06
CA ASN A 11 -7.21 7.90 -24.89
C ASN A 11 -8.53 8.26 -24.22
N ARG A 12 -8.54 8.37 -22.88
CA ARG A 12 -9.73 8.70 -22.10
C ARG A 12 -9.90 10.19 -21.83
N TYR A 13 -8.80 10.91 -21.64
CA TYR A 13 -8.82 12.33 -21.31
C TYR A 13 -8.31 13.16 -22.50
N ALA A 14 -8.91 14.32 -22.72
CA ALA A 14 -8.50 15.25 -23.75
C ALA A 14 -8.59 16.69 -23.24
N ARG A 15 -7.75 17.56 -23.79
CA ARG A 15 -7.82 19.00 -23.53
C ARG A 15 -9.01 19.60 -24.28
N PRO A 16 -10.00 20.20 -23.59
CA PRO A 16 -11.08 20.90 -24.28
C PRO A 16 -10.57 22.14 -25.03
N SER A 17 -11.33 22.59 -26.01
CA SER A 17 -11.10 23.86 -26.68
C SER A 17 -11.30 25.04 -25.71
N GLU A 18 -10.71 26.20 -26.03
CA GLU A 18 -10.89 27.40 -25.19
C GLU A 18 -12.38 27.80 -25.08
N GLU A 19 -13.16 27.64 -26.14
CA GLU A 19 -14.60 27.93 -26.14
C GLU A 19 -15.36 27.02 -25.15
N GLU A 20 -15.02 25.73 -25.11
CA GLU A 20 -15.58 24.78 -24.15
C GLU A 20 -15.15 25.13 -22.72
N LEU A 21 -13.87 25.46 -22.51
CA LEU A 21 -13.36 25.87 -21.19
C LEU A 21 -14.10 27.11 -20.67
N ARG A 22 -14.38 28.10 -21.52
CA ARG A 22 -15.17 29.30 -21.14
C ARG A 22 -16.60 28.98 -20.75
N ARG A 23 -17.18 27.88 -21.25
CA ARG A 23 -18.54 27.43 -20.89
C ARG A 23 -18.56 26.58 -19.63
N MET A 24 -17.53 25.75 -19.43
CA MET A 24 -17.45 24.76 -18.36
C MET A 24 -16.92 25.34 -17.05
N LEU A 25 -16.00 26.31 -17.13
CA LEU A 25 -15.31 26.87 -15.97
C LEU A 25 -15.99 28.14 -15.47
N THR A 26 -15.97 28.34 -14.16
CA THR A 26 -16.25 29.65 -13.58
C THR A 26 -15.17 30.66 -14.00
N PRO A 27 -15.43 31.98 -13.91
CA PRO A 27 -14.43 32.99 -14.25
C PRO A 27 -13.09 32.81 -13.49
N GLU A 28 -13.15 32.52 -12.18
CA GLU A 28 -11.93 32.28 -11.38
C GLU A 28 -11.17 31.04 -11.84
N GLN A 29 -11.88 29.93 -12.10
CA GLN A 29 -11.25 28.70 -12.61
C GLN A 29 -10.61 28.91 -13.99
N PHE A 30 -11.25 29.70 -14.86
CA PHE A 30 -10.68 30.05 -16.16
C PHE A 30 -9.40 30.89 -16.00
N GLU A 31 -9.43 31.95 -15.20
CA GLU A 31 -8.26 32.80 -14.95
C GLU A 31 -7.11 32.03 -14.29
N VAL A 32 -7.40 31.18 -13.31
CA VAL A 32 -6.40 30.34 -12.65
C VAL A 32 -5.79 29.38 -13.67
N THR A 33 -6.61 28.55 -14.32
CA THR A 33 -6.09 27.47 -15.18
C THR A 33 -5.45 27.97 -16.48
N GLN A 34 -5.99 29.01 -17.11
CA GLN A 34 -5.55 29.47 -18.42
C GLN A 34 -4.57 30.65 -18.34
N HIS A 35 -4.75 31.56 -17.39
CA HIS A 35 -3.95 32.78 -17.27
C HIS A 35 -2.98 32.78 -16.07
N ALA A 36 -2.85 31.64 -15.39
CA ALA A 36 -1.96 31.48 -14.23
C ALA A 36 -2.24 32.48 -13.10
N ALA A 37 -3.52 32.83 -12.91
CA ALA A 37 -3.95 33.52 -11.71
C ALA A 37 -3.82 32.60 -10.47
N THR A 38 -3.89 33.20 -9.28
CA THR A 38 -3.81 32.47 -8.00
C THR A 38 -5.04 32.80 -7.16
N GLU A 39 -5.73 31.78 -6.67
CA GLU A 39 -6.86 31.94 -5.75
C GLU A 39 -6.42 32.60 -4.44
N ARG A 40 -7.36 33.16 -3.69
CA ARG A 40 -7.06 33.68 -2.35
C ARG A 40 -6.78 32.54 -1.36
N PRO A 41 -5.72 32.63 -0.53
CA PRO A 41 -5.47 31.62 0.49
C PRO A 41 -6.59 31.60 1.54
N TYR A 42 -6.87 30.42 2.10
CA TYR A 42 -7.89 30.15 3.14
C TYR A 42 -9.34 30.44 2.72
N SER A 43 -9.57 30.78 1.46
CA SER A 43 -10.90 31.10 0.91
C SER A 43 -11.12 30.32 -0.37
N ASN A 44 -10.88 29.01 -0.31
CA ASN A 44 -10.99 28.09 -1.43
C ASN A 44 -11.59 26.75 -0.99
N ALA A 45 -11.95 25.92 -1.96
CA ALA A 45 -12.77 24.73 -1.71
C ALA A 45 -12.02 23.59 -1.01
N TYR A 46 -10.71 23.44 -1.23
CA TYR A 46 -9.99 22.21 -0.87
C TYR A 46 -8.82 22.37 0.09
N ASP A 47 -8.54 23.57 0.60
CA ASP A 47 -7.57 23.76 1.69
C ASP A 47 -7.86 22.80 2.86
N GLN A 48 -9.10 22.76 3.33
CA GLN A 48 -9.56 21.93 4.46
C GLN A 48 -10.29 20.63 4.06
N GLU A 49 -10.26 20.25 2.78
CA GLU A 49 -10.84 18.97 2.34
C GLU A 49 -9.81 17.85 2.52
N PHE A 50 -10.10 16.89 3.40
CA PHE A 50 -9.20 15.77 3.72
C PHE A 50 -9.92 14.41 3.64
N ARG A 51 -11.16 14.37 3.12
CA ARG A 51 -11.82 13.09 2.85
C ARG A 51 -11.01 12.25 1.86
N LYS A 52 -11.16 10.94 1.95
CA LYS A 52 -10.57 10.00 0.99
C LYS A 52 -11.16 10.20 -0.40
N GLY A 53 -10.31 10.10 -1.41
CA GLY A 53 -10.65 10.38 -2.79
C GLY A 53 -9.47 10.83 -3.63
N ILE A 54 -9.75 11.36 -4.82
CA ILE A 54 -8.77 11.88 -5.76
C ILE A 54 -9.08 13.32 -6.14
N TYR A 55 -8.04 14.04 -6.54
CA TYR A 55 -8.15 15.37 -7.13
C TYR A 55 -7.82 15.28 -8.61
N VAL A 56 -8.78 15.66 -9.44
CA VAL A 56 -8.67 15.63 -10.90
C VAL A 56 -8.48 17.03 -11.46
N ASP A 57 -7.77 17.16 -12.57
CA ASP A 57 -7.71 18.38 -13.36
C ASP A 57 -9.14 18.82 -13.71
N ILE A 58 -9.53 20.03 -13.33
CA ILE A 58 -10.88 20.53 -13.59
C ILE A 58 -11.18 20.66 -15.09
N THR A 59 -10.15 20.82 -15.91
CA THR A 59 -10.28 21.04 -17.35
C THR A 59 -10.44 19.74 -18.13
N THR A 60 -9.71 18.68 -17.76
CA THR A 60 -9.69 17.41 -18.50
C THR A 60 -10.37 16.26 -17.77
N GLY A 61 -10.54 16.38 -16.45
CA GLY A 61 -10.97 15.28 -15.59
C GLY A 61 -9.90 14.22 -15.31
N GLN A 62 -8.65 14.41 -15.76
CA GLN A 62 -7.55 13.50 -15.52
C GLN A 62 -7.15 13.53 -14.02
N PRO A 63 -7.04 12.38 -13.32
CA PRO A 63 -6.55 12.33 -11.95
C PRO A 63 -5.11 12.83 -11.85
N LEU A 64 -4.83 13.73 -10.91
CA LEU A 64 -3.52 14.33 -10.70
C LEU A 64 -2.93 14.02 -9.32
N PHE A 65 -3.75 14.09 -8.27
CA PHE A 65 -3.30 13.91 -6.88
C PHE A 65 -4.22 12.96 -6.11
N LEU A 66 -3.65 12.27 -5.12
CA LEU A 66 -4.40 11.48 -4.15
C LEU A 66 -4.63 12.29 -2.87
N SER A 67 -5.80 12.13 -2.25
CA SER A 67 -6.05 12.66 -0.90
C SER A 67 -5.05 12.16 0.14
N THR A 68 -4.53 10.94 -0.03
CA THR A 68 -3.54 10.29 0.82
C THR A 68 -2.15 10.92 0.79
N ASP A 69 -1.87 11.72 -0.24
CA ASP A 69 -0.64 12.52 -0.34
C ASP A 69 -0.87 13.99 0.03
N LYS A 70 -2.12 14.36 0.38
CA LYS A 70 -2.48 15.70 0.86
C LYS A 70 -2.12 15.85 2.34
N TYR A 71 -1.62 17.02 2.72
CA TYR A 71 -1.34 17.36 4.11
C TYR A 71 -1.62 18.83 4.40
N ASP A 72 -1.80 19.17 5.68
CA ASP A 72 -1.90 20.57 6.10
C ASP A 72 -0.50 21.19 6.16
N SER A 73 -0.20 22.08 5.21
CA SER A 73 1.06 22.83 5.19
C SER A 73 0.94 24.23 5.80
N GLY A 74 -0.27 24.65 6.18
CA GLY A 74 -0.56 26.02 6.60
C GLY A 74 -0.37 27.07 5.50
N CYS A 75 -0.31 26.68 4.21
CA CYS A 75 -0.18 27.64 3.12
C CYS A 75 -1.49 28.33 2.74
N GLY A 76 -2.64 27.75 3.11
CA GLY A 76 -3.98 28.23 2.76
C GLY A 76 -4.49 27.76 1.41
N TRP A 77 -3.86 26.74 0.80
CA TRP A 77 -4.32 26.04 -0.40
C TRP A 77 -4.13 24.53 -0.20
N PRO A 78 -4.81 23.66 -0.97
CA PRO A 78 -4.52 22.22 -0.91
C PRO A 78 -3.05 21.96 -1.25
N ALA A 79 -2.36 21.28 -0.34
CA ALA A 79 -0.96 20.94 -0.45
C ALA A 79 -0.75 19.43 -0.53
N PHE A 80 0.02 18.98 -1.52
CA PHE A 80 0.33 17.57 -1.73
C PHE A 80 1.84 17.34 -1.66
N SER A 81 2.26 16.16 -1.21
CA SER A 81 3.67 15.77 -1.19
C SER A 81 4.19 15.37 -2.58
N LYS A 82 3.30 14.82 -3.43
CA LYS A 82 3.59 14.36 -4.79
C LYS A 82 2.32 14.21 -5.64
N PRO A 83 2.43 14.23 -6.98
CA PRO A 83 1.35 13.78 -7.87
C PRO A 83 1.22 12.25 -7.87
N ILE A 84 0.14 11.74 -8.46
CA ILE A 84 -0.05 10.29 -8.72
C ILE A 84 1.12 9.71 -9.52
N ASP A 85 1.61 10.46 -10.52
CA ASP A 85 2.78 10.15 -11.33
C ASP A 85 3.38 11.46 -11.85
N GLU A 86 4.71 11.57 -11.83
CA GLU A 86 5.43 12.77 -12.28
C GLU A 86 5.15 13.11 -13.75
N ASN A 87 4.82 12.10 -14.58
CA ASN A 87 4.50 12.29 -15.99
C ASN A 87 3.14 12.95 -16.24
N LEU A 88 2.32 13.18 -15.21
CA LEU A 88 1.05 13.91 -15.33
C LEU A 88 1.22 15.43 -15.26
N ILE A 89 2.39 15.88 -14.84
CA ILE A 89 2.69 17.27 -14.53
C ILE A 89 3.79 17.79 -15.47
N THR A 90 3.84 19.10 -15.64
CA THR A 90 4.96 19.80 -16.29
C THR A 90 5.36 21.00 -15.46
N ASP A 91 6.66 21.09 -15.21
CA ASP A 91 7.26 22.19 -14.46
C ASP A 91 7.72 23.31 -15.39
N LYS A 92 7.48 24.55 -14.99
CA LYS A 92 7.90 25.74 -15.72
C LYS A 92 8.48 26.78 -14.78
N THR A 93 9.59 27.40 -15.17
CA THR A 93 10.16 28.50 -14.39
C THR A 93 9.24 29.72 -14.43
N ASP A 94 8.79 30.16 -13.26
CA ASP A 94 8.01 31.38 -13.05
C ASP A 94 8.89 32.47 -12.43
N ARG A 95 8.97 33.62 -13.11
CA ARG A 95 9.73 34.82 -12.66
C ARG A 95 8.82 36.02 -12.34
N SER A 96 7.52 35.80 -12.22
CA SER A 96 6.54 36.83 -11.91
C SER A 96 6.72 37.38 -10.49
N HIS A 97 6.19 38.59 -10.25
CA HIS A 97 6.17 39.24 -8.94
C HIS A 97 7.55 39.37 -8.24
N GLY A 98 8.65 39.36 -9.00
CA GLY A 98 10.01 39.46 -8.47
C GLY A 98 10.51 38.20 -7.75
N MET A 99 9.79 37.08 -7.84
CA MET A 99 10.18 35.79 -7.27
C MET A 99 10.64 34.83 -8.37
N THR A 100 11.46 33.83 -8.03
CA THR A 100 11.70 32.67 -8.91
C THR A 100 11.09 31.45 -8.26
N ARG A 101 10.06 30.89 -8.90
CA ARG A 101 9.32 29.71 -8.44
C ARG A 101 9.22 28.68 -9.55
N THR A 102 8.86 27.46 -9.20
CA THR A 102 8.55 26.41 -10.18
C THR A 102 7.03 26.30 -10.28
N GLU A 103 6.48 26.79 -11.39
CA GLU A 103 5.09 26.62 -11.76
C GLU A 103 4.82 25.15 -12.11
N VAL A 104 3.69 24.65 -11.62
CA VAL A 104 3.19 23.30 -11.85
C VAL A 104 1.98 23.41 -12.79
N ARG A 105 2.03 22.72 -13.93
CA ARG A 105 0.90 22.64 -14.88
C ARG A 105 0.50 21.19 -15.13
N SER A 106 -0.77 20.93 -15.44
CA SER A 106 -1.19 19.62 -15.92
C SER A 106 -0.59 19.39 -17.31
N LYS A 107 0.00 18.22 -17.57
CA LYS A 107 0.70 17.96 -18.82
C LYS A 107 -0.26 17.87 -20.01
N LEU A 108 -1.40 17.22 -19.82
CA LEU A 108 -2.41 17.02 -20.87
C LEU A 108 -3.22 18.29 -21.14
N GLY A 109 -3.79 18.88 -20.08
CA GLY A 109 -4.63 20.08 -20.18
C GLY A 109 -3.85 21.38 -20.37
N ASN A 110 -2.55 21.36 -20.06
CA ASN A 110 -1.72 22.57 -19.90
C ASN A 110 -2.39 23.59 -18.97
N ALA A 111 -3.13 23.14 -17.95
CA ALA A 111 -3.78 24.00 -16.98
C ALA A 111 -2.75 24.40 -15.91
N HIS A 112 -2.67 25.68 -15.57
CA HIS A 112 -1.93 26.12 -14.39
C HIS A 112 -2.59 25.54 -13.13
N LEU A 113 -1.79 24.85 -12.32
CA LEU A 113 -2.23 24.23 -11.09
C LEU A 113 -1.77 25.05 -9.89
N GLY A 114 -0.51 25.46 -9.87
CA GLY A 114 0.08 26.21 -8.76
C GLY A 114 1.60 26.17 -8.82
N HIS A 115 2.24 25.93 -7.68
CA HIS A 115 3.70 25.91 -7.57
C HIS A 115 4.19 24.77 -6.67
N VAL A 116 5.41 24.31 -6.93
CA VAL A 116 6.10 23.31 -6.10
C VAL A 116 7.28 23.94 -5.36
N PHE A 117 7.46 23.52 -4.11
CA PHE A 117 8.51 24.00 -3.20
C PHE A 117 9.24 22.81 -2.55
N ASN A 118 10.50 23.01 -2.13
CA ASN A 118 11.34 21.99 -1.49
C ASN A 118 11.26 22.02 0.05
N ASP A 119 10.16 22.53 0.59
CA ASP A 119 9.92 22.71 2.03
C ASP A 119 8.82 21.77 2.58
N GLY A 120 8.56 20.67 1.87
CA GLY A 120 7.59 19.66 2.30
C GLY A 120 8.15 18.61 3.27
N PRO A 121 7.30 17.67 3.73
CA PRO A 121 7.69 16.56 4.63
C PRO A 121 8.80 15.69 4.01
N LYS A 122 9.91 15.50 4.75
CA LYS A 122 11.10 14.79 4.24
C LYS A 122 10.81 13.31 3.99
N GLU A 123 10.02 12.71 4.86
CA GLU A 123 9.54 11.33 4.79
C GLU A 123 8.70 11.04 3.54
N SER A 124 8.13 12.08 2.91
CA SER A 124 7.32 11.98 1.69
C SER A 124 8.03 12.52 0.44
N GLY A 125 9.34 12.75 0.50
CA GLY A 125 10.15 13.23 -0.63
C GLY A 125 10.55 14.71 -0.55
N GLY A 126 10.10 15.45 0.47
CA GLY A 126 10.54 16.83 0.74
C GLY A 126 9.90 17.90 -0.15
N LEU A 127 8.97 17.52 -1.02
CA LEU A 127 8.27 18.45 -1.92
C LEU A 127 6.91 18.87 -1.36
N ARG A 128 6.51 20.10 -1.71
CA ARG A 128 5.20 20.67 -1.43
C ARG A 128 4.60 21.23 -2.69
N TYR A 129 3.64 20.52 -3.26
CA TYR A 129 2.80 20.97 -4.36
C TYR A 129 1.66 21.80 -3.78
N CYS A 130 1.80 23.12 -3.83
CA CYS A 130 0.79 24.09 -3.38
C CYS A 130 -0.11 24.44 -4.58
N ILE A 131 -1.31 23.86 -4.60
CA ILE A 131 -2.17 23.84 -5.79
C ILE A 131 -3.44 24.68 -5.56
N ASN A 132 -3.92 25.36 -6.60
CA ASN A 132 -5.20 26.05 -6.55
C ASN A 132 -6.35 25.04 -6.55
N SER A 133 -7.30 25.18 -5.62
CA SER A 133 -8.56 24.45 -5.65
C SER A 133 -9.34 24.69 -6.94
N ALA A 134 -9.28 25.91 -7.50
CA ALA A 134 -9.91 26.28 -8.76
C ALA A 134 -9.33 25.54 -9.97
N SER A 135 -8.15 24.95 -9.87
CA SER A 135 -7.62 24.07 -10.92
C SER A 135 -8.02 22.60 -10.78
N LEU A 136 -8.70 22.26 -9.68
CA LEU A 136 -9.01 20.89 -9.31
C LEU A 136 -10.50 20.65 -9.16
N ARG A 137 -10.89 19.38 -9.25
CA ARG A 137 -12.17 18.87 -8.77
C ARG A 137 -11.90 17.67 -7.87
N PHE A 138 -12.43 17.70 -6.66
CA PHE A 138 -12.34 16.56 -5.75
C PHE A 138 -13.42 15.53 -6.06
N ILE A 139 -13.04 14.25 -6.09
CA ILE A 139 -13.94 13.10 -6.24
C ILE A 139 -13.79 12.22 -4.99
N PRO A 140 -14.79 12.19 -4.10
CA PRO A 140 -14.79 11.33 -2.92
C PRO A 140 -14.69 9.85 -3.29
N GLU A 141 -14.03 9.05 -2.46
CA GLU A 141 -13.82 7.61 -2.65
C GLU A 141 -15.13 6.88 -3.00
N GLU A 142 -16.20 7.19 -2.26
CA GLU A 142 -17.53 6.60 -2.41
C GLU A 142 -18.18 6.86 -3.78
N GLU A 143 -17.76 7.92 -4.49
CA GLU A 143 -18.27 8.29 -5.82
C GLU A 143 -17.33 7.87 -6.95
N MET A 144 -16.10 7.42 -6.65
CA MET A 144 -15.08 7.17 -7.66
C MET A 144 -15.48 6.09 -8.64
N ALA A 145 -16.03 4.96 -8.17
CA ALA A 145 -16.43 3.87 -9.05
C ALA A 145 -17.52 4.32 -10.05
N GLU A 146 -18.56 4.99 -9.55
CA GLU A 146 -19.67 5.50 -10.37
C GLU A 146 -19.20 6.55 -11.39
N LYS A 147 -18.28 7.45 -10.98
CA LYS A 147 -17.71 8.48 -11.86
C LYS A 147 -16.60 7.95 -12.77
N GLY A 148 -16.40 6.63 -12.81
CA GLY A 148 -15.48 5.94 -13.70
C GLY A 148 -14.01 5.95 -13.24
N TYR A 149 -13.71 6.37 -12.02
CA TYR A 149 -12.38 6.38 -11.42
C TYR A 149 -12.08 5.14 -10.56
N GLY A 150 -12.90 4.08 -10.65
CA GLY A 150 -12.76 2.88 -9.81
C GLY A 150 -11.39 2.21 -9.87
N THR A 151 -10.67 2.31 -10.99
CA THR A 151 -9.30 1.77 -11.12
C THR A 151 -8.27 2.46 -10.22
N TYR A 152 -8.56 3.67 -9.75
CA TYR A 152 -7.69 4.45 -8.85
C TYR A 152 -7.97 4.18 -7.37
N LEU A 153 -9.04 3.47 -7.01
CA LEU A 153 -9.36 3.10 -5.61
C LEU A 153 -8.19 2.36 -4.96
N LYS A 154 -7.54 1.46 -5.70
CA LYS A 154 -6.37 0.72 -5.19
C LYS A 154 -5.17 1.61 -4.85
N LEU A 155 -5.08 2.83 -5.36
CA LEU A 155 -4.00 3.76 -4.98
C LEU A 155 -4.30 4.46 -3.64
N ILE A 156 -5.57 4.75 -3.37
CA ILE A 156 -6.01 5.32 -2.09
C ILE A 156 -5.90 4.25 -1.02
N ASN A 157 -6.41 3.05 -1.30
CA ASN A 157 -6.51 1.96 -0.34
C ASN A 157 -5.15 1.33 -0.03
N LYS A 158 -4.14 1.53 -0.89
CA LYS A 158 -2.77 1.02 -0.65
C LYS A 158 -2.19 1.51 0.69
N GLN A 159 -2.59 2.68 1.18
CA GLN A 159 -2.16 3.18 2.49
C GLN A 159 -2.91 2.54 3.66
N ASP A 160 -4.03 1.87 3.42
CA ASP A 160 -4.79 1.14 4.43
C ASP A 160 -4.37 -0.34 4.52
N MET A 161 -3.39 -0.77 3.72
CA MET A 161 -2.85 -2.12 3.81
C MET A 161 -2.30 -2.37 5.20
N LYS A 162 -2.74 -3.46 5.81
CA LYS A 162 -2.16 -3.96 7.04
C LYS A 162 -1.08 -4.97 6.73
N GLU A 163 -0.16 -5.15 7.67
CA GLU A 163 0.91 -6.12 7.56
C GLU A 163 0.96 -7.04 8.78
N ILE A 164 1.39 -8.28 8.57
CA ILE A 164 1.68 -9.23 9.63
C ILE A 164 2.81 -10.16 9.18
N TYR A 165 3.58 -10.66 10.13
CA TYR A 165 4.74 -11.51 9.87
C TYR A 165 4.50 -12.88 10.51
N LEU A 166 4.37 -13.91 9.69
CA LEU A 166 3.99 -15.25 10.12
C LEU A 166 5.11 -16.26 9.85
N ALA A 167 5.65 -16.84 10.91
CA ALA A 167 6.60 -17.96 10.83
C ALA A 167 5.83 -19.27 10.92
N GLY A 168 5.97 -20.15 9.94
CA GLY A 168 5.10 -21.33 9.78
C GLY A 168 5.84 -22.60 9.40
N GLY A 169 7.15 -22.69 9.62
CA GLY A 169 8.01 -23.72 9.03
C GLY A 169 8.71 -23.20 7.78
N CYS A 170 9.00 -24.08 6.81
CA CYS A 170 9.63 -23.67 5.55
C CYS A 170 8.81 -22.55 4.87
N PHE A 171 9.43 -21.40 4.68
CA PHE A 171 8.75 -20.21 4.16
C PHE A 171 8.29 -20.32 2.70
N TRP A 172 8.79 -21.27 1.89
CA TRP A 172 8.41 -21.44 0.49
C TRP A 172 6.97 -21.91 0.36
N GLY A 173 6.61 -22.96 1.10
CA GLY A 173 5.25 -23.46 1.17
C GLY A 173 4.31 -22.44 1.80
N THR A 174 4.78 -21.83 2.89
CA THR A 174 4.00 -20.84 3.64
C THR A 174 3.68 -19.62 2.78
N GLU A 175 4.65 -19.07 2.05
CA GLU A 175 4.43 -17.95 1.12
C GLU A 175 3.43 -18.34 0.03
N HIS A 176 3.67 -19.45 -0.66
CA HIS A 176 2.79 -19.88 -1.75
C HIS A 176 1.35 -20.10 -1.27
N TYR A 177 1.16 -20.61 -0.05
CA TYR A 177 -0.15 -20.75 0.59
C TYR A 177 -0.86 -19.40 0.77
N PHE A 178 -0.21 -18.42 1.39
CA PHE A 178 -0.83 -17.12 1.65
C PHE A 178 -1.11 -16.34 0.36
N LYS A 179 -0.27 -16.47 -0.67
CA LYS A 179 -0.51 -15.87 -1.99
C LYS A 179 -1.79 -16.34 -2.66
N GLN A 180 -2.35 -17.49 -2.27
CA GLN A 180 -3.61 -17.96 -2.83
C GLN A 180 -4.85 -17.28 -2.20
N ILE A 181 -4.70 -16.61 -1.05
CA ILE A 181 -5.82 -16.07 -0.29
C ILE A 181 -6.24 -14.73 -0.88
N ALA A 182 -7.51 -14.62 -1.28
CA ALA A 182 -8.06 -13.36 -1.77
C ALA A 182 -7.93 -12.27 -0.69
N GLY A 183 -7.42 -11.09 -1.06
CA GLY A 183 -7.14 -9.99 -0.13
C GLY A 183 -5.71 -9.96 0.42
N VAL A 184 -4.91 -11.01 0.20
CA VAL A 184 -3.44 -10.92 0.32
C VAL A 184 -2.89 -10.31 -0.97
N GLU A 185 -2.29 -9.13 -0.86
CA GLU A 185 -1.85 -8.33 -2.02
C GLU A 185 -0.35 -8.49 -2.30
N ASN A 186 0.45 -8.68 -1.24
CA ASN A 186 1.90 -8.84 -1.38
C ASN A 186 2.45 -9.78 -0.31
N THR A 187 3.44 -10.59 -0.70
CA THR A 187 4.19 -11.45 0.21
C THR A 187 5.67 -11.28 -0.03
N LYS A 188 6.46 -11.45 1.04
CA LYS A 188 7.91 -11.63 0.96
C LYS A 188 8.37 -12.65 1.98
N VAL A 189 9.34 -13.47 1.62
CA VAL A 189 10.01 -14.36 2.58
C VAL A 189 11.26 -13.72 3.15
N GLY A 190 11.56 -14.03 4.41
CA GLY A 190 12.71 -13.50 5.10
C GLY A 190 12.93 -14.08 6.48
N TYR A 191 13.82 -13.43 7.21
CA TYR A 191 14.30 -13.86 8.52
C TYR A 191 13.88 -12.85 9.58
N ALA A 192 13.03 -13.27 10.52
CA ALA A 192 12.50 -12.39 11.58
C ALA A 192 13.11 -12.68 12.96
N ASN A 193 13.25 -11.61 13.76
CA ASN A 193 13.51 -11.66 15.20
C ASN A 193 14.80 -12.36 15.65
N GLY A 194 15.86 -12.28 14.84
CA GLY A 194 17.19 -12.80 15.17
C GLY A 194 18.12 -11.76 15.79
N ILE A 195 19.36 -12.18 16.07
CA ILE A 195 20.38 -11.37 16.76
C ILE A 195 21.53 -10.90 15.87
N THR A 196 21.66 -11.45 14.67
CA THR A 196 22.71 -11.08 13.69
C THR A 196 22.17 -10.03 12.71
N LYS A 197 23.02 -9.14 12.21
CA LYS A 197 22.64 -8.13 11.20
C LYS A 197 22.82 -8.70 9.79
N ASN A 198 21.82 -8.56 8.93
CA ASN A 198 21.85 -9.00 7.52
C ASN A 198 22.27 -10.48 7.35
N PRO A 199 21.55 -11.45 7.96
CA PRO A 199 21.92 -12.85 7.89
C PRO A 199 21.78 -13.40 6.45
N THR A 200 22.60 -14.38 6.09
CA THR A 200 22.36 -15.23 4.91
C THR A 200 21.60 -16.50 5.27
N TYR A 201 21.01 -17.17 4.28
CA TYR A 201 20.34 -18.45 4.47
C TYR A 201 21.25 -19.47 5.16
N GLU A 202 22.53 -19.56 4.75
CA GLU A 202 23.49 -20.51 5.33
C GLU A 202 23.77 -20.22 6.80
N GLU A 203 23.84 -18.94 7.19
CA GLU A 203 24.02 -18.54 8.58
C GLU A 203 22.79 -18.90 9.42
N VAL A 204 21.58 -18.67 8.90
CA VAL A 204 20.33 -19.05 9.56
C VAL A 204 20.24 -20.55 9.78
N CYS A 205 20.68 -21.36 8.80
CA CYS A 205 20.72 -22.82 8.91
C CYS A 205 21.65 -23.32 10.03
N THR A 206 22.58 -22.51 10.54
CA THR A 206 23.45 -22.90 11.67
C THR A 206 22.77 -22.85 13.04
N ASP A 207 21.55 -22.32 13.13
CA ASP A 207 20.78 -22.13 14.37
C ASP A 207 21.40 -21.14 15.37
N LYS A 208 22.51 -20.47 15.01
CA LYS A 208 23.21 -19.49 15.87
C LYS A 208 22.60 -18.09 15.83
N THR A 209 21.81 -17.80 14.80
CA THR A 209 21.30 -16.44 14.53
C THR A 209 19.97 -16.14 15.21
N GLN A 210 19.27 -17.18 15.71
CA GLN A 210 17.94 -17.12 16.33
C GLN A 210 16.82 -16.58 15.43
N PHE A 211 17.06 -16.42 14.13
CA PHE A 211 16.02 -16.01 13.20
C PHE A 211 14.96 -17.11 13.04
N ALA A 212 13.71 -16.71 12.76
CA ALA A 212 12.69 -17.59 12.21
C ALA A 212 12.53 -17.32 10.72
N GLU A 213 12.40 -18.37 9.91
CA GLU A 213 11.84 -18.25 8.57
C GLU A 213 10.41 -17.72 8.67
N THR A 214 10.15 -16.61 7.99
CA THR A 214 8.95 -15.82 8.18
C THR A 214 8.46 -15.28 6.84
N VAL A 215 7.15 -15.29 6.66
CA VAL A 215 6.47 -14.61 5.55
C VAL A 215 5.95 -13.27 6.04
N HIS A 216 6.42 -12.18 5.44
CA HIS A 216 5.81 -10.87 5.53
C HIS A 216 4.61 -10.83 4.59
N ILE A 217 3.42 -10.56 5.15
CA ILE A 217 2.15 -10.55 4.42
C ILE A 217 1.57 -9.15 4.52
N GLN A 218 1.30 -8.53 3.36
CA GLN A 218 0.51 -7.31 3.26
C GLN A 218 -0.87 -7.65 2.71
N TYR A 219 -1.91 -7.19 3.39
CA TYR A 219 -3.29 -7.54 3.07
C TYR A 219 -4.25 -6.35 3.16
N ASP A 220 -5.33 -6.43 2.39
CA ASP A 220 -6.42 -5.47 2.41
C ASP A 220 -7.42 -5.80 3.53
N PRO A 221 -7.47 -4.99 4.62
CA PRO A 221 -8.42 -5.22 5.71
C PRO A 221 -9.89 -5.05 5.29
N ALA A 222 -10.18 -4.43 4.14
CA ALA A 222 -11.53 -4.34 3.57
C ALA A 222 -11.97 -5.66 2.90
N VAL A 223 -11.03 -6.52 2.51
CA VAL A 223 -11.30 -7.80 1.85
C VAL A 223 -11.18 -8.97 2.84
N ILE A 224 -10.15 -8.96 3.68
CA ILE A 224 -9.92 -9.99 4.71
C ILE A 224 -9.55 -9.40 6.06
N SER A 225 -10.12 -9.96 7.13
CA SER A 225 -9.76 -9.58 8.50
C SER A 225 -8.50 -10.30 8.99
N LEU A 226 -7.80 -9.70 9.96
CA LEU A 226 -6.69 -10.35 10.67
C LEU A 226 -7.13 -11.67 11.30
N GLU A 227 -8.33 -11.73 11.89
CA GLU A 227 -8.89 -12.95 12.48
C GLU A 227 -9.01 -14.07 11.45
N PHE A 228 -9.51 -13.75 10.25
CA PHE A 228 -9.58 -14.72 9.16
C PHE A 228 -8.18 -15.19 8.74
N LEU A 229 -7.25 -14.24 8.52
CA LEU A 229 -5.89 -14.55 8.11
C LEU A 229 -5.15 -15.45 9.13
N LEU A 230 -5.32 -15.19 10.43
CA LEU A 230 -4.75 -16.03 11.48
C LEU A 230 -5.41 -17.42 11.54
N ASN A 231 -6.71 -17.52 11.30
CA ASN A 231 -7.36 -18.83 11.20
C ASN A 231 -6.83 -19.65 10.01
N MET A 232 -6.51 -18.98 8.89
CA MET A 232 -5.84 -19.62 7.74
C MET A 232 -4.43 -20.06 8.10
N TYR A 233 -3.66 -19.22 8.81
CA TYR A 233 -2.35 -19.59 9.34
C TYR A 233 -2.39 -20.86 10.20
N PHE A 234 -3.33 -20.95 11.15
CA PHE A 234 -3.51 -22.14 11.99
C PHE A 234 -3.96 -23.39 11.22
N ALA A 235 -4.54 -23.24 10.02
CA ALA A 235 -4.87 -24.36 9.15
C ALA A 235 -3.64 -24.89 8.38
N ALA A 236 -2.59 -24.08 8.27
CA ALA A 236 -1.37 -24.43 7.54
C ALA A 236 -0.25 -25.01 8.42
N ILE A 237 -0.34 -24.91 9.74
CA ILE A 237 0.73 -25.33 10.65
C ILE A 237 0.26 -26.42 11.61
N ASP A 238 1.20 -27.20 12.14
CA ASP A 238 1.05 -27.83 13.46
C ASP A 238 1.46 -26.80 14.54
N PRO A 239 0.53 -26.31 15.37
CA PRO A 239 0.81 -25.29 16.38
C PRO A 239 1.38 -25.87 17.69
N THR A 240 1.56 -27.19 17.78
CA THR A 240 2.00 -27.90 19.00
C THR A 240 3.45 -28.38 18.93
N THR A 241 4.07 -28.33 17.75
CA THR A 241 5.46 -28.76 17.53
C THR A 241 6.45 -27.63 17.80
N LEU A 242 7.29 -27.81 18.82
CA LEU A 242 8.33 -26.84 19.17
C LEU A 242 9.51 -26.94 18.20
N ASN A 243 9.89 -25.83 17.56
CA ASN A 243 11.05 -25.72 16.66
C ASN A 243 11.04 -26.76 15.51
N GLN A 244 9.85 -27.07 14.99
CA GLN A 244 9.66 -28.03 13.93
C GLN A 244 8.36 -27.76 13.19
N GLN A 245 8.36 -27.98 11.87
CA GLN A 245 7.15 -28.13 11.08
C GLN A 245 7.31 -29.24 10.04
N GLY A 246 6.42 -30.24 10.06
CA GLY A 246 6.57 -31.44 9.23
C GLY A 246 7.94 -32.11 9.42
N HIS A 247 8.71 -32.21 8.34
CA HIS A 247 10.07 -32.79 8.35
C HIS A 247 11.18 -31.76 8.64
N ASP A 248 10.86 -30.47 8.67
CA ASP A 248 11.82 -29.39 8.85
C ASP A 248 12.04 -29.14 10.36
N ARG A 249 13.28 -29.32 10.84
CA ARG A 249 13.65 -29.25 12.27
C ARG A 249 14.73 -28.22 12.52
N GLY A 250 14.53 -27.37 13.54
CA GLY A 250 15.45 -26.31 13.94
C GLY A 250 14.69 -25.07 14.40
N THR A 251 15.35 -24.17 15.16
CA THR A 251 14.64 -23.00 15.70
C THR A 251 14.18 -22.06 14.58
N GLN A 252 14.83 -22.09 13.41
CA GLN A 252 14.41 -21.36 12.23
C GLN A 252 13.03 -21.76 11.70
N TYR A 253 12.59 -23.00 11.95
CA TYR A 253 11.29 -23.51 11.51
C TYR A 253 10.20 -23.42 12.60
N ARG A 254 10.46 -22.70 13.69
CA ARG A 254 9.46 -22.48 14.74
C ARG A 254 8.25 -21.72 14.21
N THR A 255 7.12 -21.87 14.89
CA THR A 255 5.89 -21.14 14.58
C THR A 255 5.81 -19.85 15.39
N GLY A 256 5.42 -18.75 14.74
CA GLY A 256 5.33 -17.44 15.38
C GLY A 256 4.45 -16.45 14.63
N ILE A 257 3.85 -15.55 15.40
CA ILE A 257 3.05 -14.40 14.94
C ILE A 257 3.78 -13.14 15.42
N TYR A 258 4.30 -12.35 14.47
CA TYR A 258 4.99 -11.11 14.77
C TYR A 258 4.23 -9.91 14.23
N TYR A 259 3.87 -8.99 15.12
CA TYR A 259 3.06 -7.81 14.83
C TYR A 259 3.91 -6.53 14.87
N THR A 260 3.58 -5.57 14.01
CA THR A 260 4.13 -4.22 14.02
C THR A 260 3.20 -3.22 14.70
N ASP A 261 1.87 -3.47 14.65
CA ASP A 261 0.85 -2.67 15.33
C ASP A 261 0.36 -3.36 16.62
N GLU A 262 0.49 -2.69 17.76
CA GLU A 262 -0.02 -3.20 19.04
C GLU A 262 -1.55 -3.32 19.08
N ALA A 263 -2.27 -2.58 18.23
CA ALA A 263 -3.73 -2.66 18.12
C ALA A 263 -4.22 -4.03 17.60
N ASP A 264 -3.35 -4.82 16.97
CA ASP A 264 -3.67 -6.16 16.49
C ASP A 264 -3.63 -7.22 17.61
N LEU A 265 -2.98 -6.91 18.74
CA LEU A 265 -2.73 -7.87 19.83
C LEU A 265 -4.01 -8.46 20.46
N PRO A 266 -5.11 -7.70 20.69
CA PRO A 266 -6.36 -8.27 21.18
C PRO A 266 -6.93 -9.36 20.25
N THR A 267 -6.89 -9.12 18.93
CA THR A 267 -7.35 -10.08 17.91
C THR A 267 -6.46 -11.31 17.88
N ILE A 268 -5.13 -11.13 17.90
CA ILE A 268 -4.17 -12.24 17.96
C ILE A 268 -4.44 -13.11 19.19
N ARG A 269 -4.58 -12.50 20.37
CA ARG A 269 -4.86 -13.23 21.62
C ARG A 269 -6.19 -13.96 21.60
N LYS A 270 -7.23 -13.35 21.01
CA LYS A 270 -8.54 -14.00 20.81
C LYS A 270 -8.38 -15.28 19.98
N VAL A 271 -7.75 -15.19 18.81
CA VAL A 271 -7.55 -16.36 17.93
C VAL A 271 -6.69 -17.43 18.60
N MET A 272 -5.59 -17.04 19.27
CA MET A 272 -4.77 -17.99 20.04
C MET A 272 -5.59 -18.78 21.06
N ALA A 273 -6.45 -18.09 21.83
CA ALA A 273 -7.31 -18.74 22.83
C ALA A 273 -8.36 -19.66 22.19
N GLU A 274 -8.91 -19.29 21.03
CA GLU A 274 -9.86 -20.12 20.29
C GLU A 274 -9.21 -21.36 19.67
N GLN A 275 -7.99 -21.24 19.19
CA GLN A 275 -7.23 -22.36 18.63
C GLN A 275 -6.75 -23.30 19.72
N GLN A 276 -6.35 -22.79 20.88
CA GLN A 276 -5.96 -23.63 22.02
C GLN A 276 -7.09 -24.55 22.47
N LYS A 277 -8.36 -24.11 22.39
CA LYS A 277 -9.53 -24.96 22.72
C LYS A 277 -9.68 -26.18 21.79
N LYS A 278 -9.11 -26.13 20.58
CA LYS A 278 -9.12 -27.23 19.61
C LYS A 278 -7.98 -28.21 19.80
N GLN A 279 -7.01 -27.87 20.66
CA GLN A 279 -5.81 -28.66 20.90
C GLN A 279 -5.82 -29.23 22.32
N THR A 280 -5.44 -30.50 22.46
CA THR A 280 -5.21 -31.12 23.77
C THR A 280 -3.86 -30.74 24.35
N GLN A 281 -2.87 -30.51 23.48
CA GLN A 281 -1.53 -30.06 23.84
C GLN A 281 -1.46 -28.52 23.85
N PRO A 282 -0.58 -27.93 24.68
CA PRO A 282 -0.33 -26.49 24.63
C PRO A 282 0.16 -26.06 23.25
N ILE A 283 -0.42 -24.99 22.73
CA ILE A 283 0.09 -24.30 21.54
C ILE A 283 1.42 -23.63 21.90
N VAL A 284 2.43 -23.85 21.06
CA VAL A 284 3.79 -23.31 21.21
C VAL A 284 4.10 -22.15 20.25
N VAL A 285 3.11 -21.71 19.47
CA VAL A 285 3.20 -20.54 18.58
C VAL A 285 3.55 -19.30 19.41
N GLU A 286 4.70 -18.69 19.13
CA GLU A 286 5.10 -17.48 19.84
C GLU A 286 4.37 -16.23 19.33
N VAL A 287 4.01 -15.32 20.22
CA VAL A 287 3.41 -14.02 19.87
C VAL A 287 4.29 -12.92 20.41
N LYS A 288 4.96 -12.18 19.52
CA LYS A 288 5.96 -11.16 19.88
C LYS A 288 5.85 -9.93 18.96
N PRO A 289 6.22 -8.73 19.41
CA PRO A 289 6.41 -7.61 18.49
C PRO A 289 7.55 -7.95 17.51
N LEU A 290 7.46 -7.46 16.28
CA LEU A 290 8.54 -7.57 15.30
C LEU A 290 9.71 -6.67 15.73
N LYS A 291 10.91 -7.25 15.83
CA LYS A 291 12.16 -6.56 16.21
C LYS A 291 13.02 -6.21 15.00
N ASN A 292 13.16 -7.16 14.09
CA ASN A 292 13.90 -7.01 12.83
C ASN A 292 13.37 -8.03 11.82
N PHE A 293 13.44 -7.66 10.54
CA PHE A 293 13.13 -8.52 9.41
C PHE A 293 14.15 -8.23 8.31
N TYR A 294 14.74 -9.29 7.76
CA TYR A 294 15.65 -9.21 6.62
C TYR A 294 15.06 -10.04 5.48
N ASP A 295 14.86 -9.40 4.32
CA ASP A 295 14.44 -10.09 3.10
C ASP A 295 15.42 -11.24 2.81
N ALA A 296 14.89 -12.44 2.56
CA ALA A 296 15.70 -13.55 2.08
C ALA A 296 16.14 -13.29 0.63
N GLU A 297 17.14 -14.03 0.20
CA GLU A 297 17.73 -13.96 -1.12
C GLU A 297 16.67 -14.11 -2.24
N GLU A 298 16.88 -13.46 -3.39
CA GLU A 298 15.90 -13.42 -4.49
C GLU A 298 15.49 -14.81 -5.01
N TYR A 299 16.34 -15.82 -4.86
CA TYR A 299 15.99 -17.19 -5.24
C TYR A 299 14.98 -17.84 -4.29
N HIS A 300 14.84 -17.36 -3.05
CA HIS A 300 13.82 -17.83 -2.10
C HIS A 300 12.46 -17.18 -2.34
N GLN A 301 12.43 -15.95 -2.84
CA GLN A 301 11.18 -15.24 -3.14
C GLN A 301 10.41 -15.98 -4.23
N ASP A 302 9.12 -16.22 -4.03
CA ASP A 302 8.24 -16.89 -5.00
C ASP A 302 8.76 -18.26 -5.45
N TYR A 303 9.47 -18.98 -4.58
CA TYR A 303 10.19 -20.20 -4.97
C TYR A 303 9.31 -21.26 -5.62
N LEU A 304 8.11 -21.52 -5.07
CA LEU A 304 7.18 -22.52 -5.63
C LEU A 304 6.43 -22.03 -6.88
N ASP A 305 6.37 -20.71 -7.12
CA ASP A 305 5.87 -20.19 -8.39
C ASP A 305 6.92 -20.40 -9.49
N LYS A 306 8.20 -20.22 -9.13
CA LYS A 306 9.37 -20.47 -10.00
C LYS A 306 9.61 -21.97 -10.21
N ASN A 307 9.30 -22.80 -9.20
CA ASN A 307 9.53 -24.25 -9.17
C ASN A 307 8.26 -25.00 -8.68
N PRO A 308 7.25 -25.22 -9.55
CA PRO A 308 5.98 -25.83 -9.13
C PRO A 308 6.08 -27.26 -8.58
N ALA A 309 7.15 -27.99 -8.90
CA ALA A 309 7.46 -29.31 -8.38
C ALA A 309 8.54 -29.28 -7.26
N GLY A 310 8.85 -28.10 -6.74
CA GLY A 310 9.80 -27.89 -5.67
C GLY A 310 9.34 -28.46 -4.34
N TYR A 311 10.26 -28.57 -3.38
CA TYR A 311 9.95 -29.09 -2.05
C TYR A 311 8.92 -28.22 -1.33
N CYS A 312 7.94 -28.87 -0.71
CA CYS A 312 6.96 -28.22 0.14
C CYS A 312 6.49 -29.19 1.23
N HIS A 313 6.45 -28.71 2.48
CA HIS A 313 5.89 -29.48 3.60
C HIS A 313 4.35 -29.39 3.69
N LEU A 314 3.72 -28.45 2.96
CA LEU A 314 2.27 -28.30 2.92
C LEU A 314 1.66 -29.17 1.81
N PRO A 315 0.59 -29.93 2.09
CA PRO A 315 -0.11 -30.68 1.06
C PRO A 315 -0.84 -29.76 0.07
N GLN A 316 -0.91 -30.18 -1.20
CA GLN A 316 -1.57 -29.42 -2.28
C GLN A 316 -3.04 -29.06 -1.99
N SER A 317 -3.73 -29.90 -1.21
CA SER A 317 -5.11 -29.65 -0.78
C SER A 317 -5.26 -28.36 0.03
N LEU A 318 -4.23 -27.93 0.76
CA LEU A 318 -4.25 -26.66 1.50
C LEU A 318 -4.19 -25.46 0.55
N PHE A 319 -3.46 -25.53 -0.56
CA PHE A 319 -3.44 -24.44 -1.55
C PHE A 319 -4.79 -24.27 -2.22
N GLU A 320 -5.48 -25.39 -2.52
CA GLU A 320 -6.85 -25.32 -3.04
C GLU A 320 -7.84 -24.76 -2.00
N TYR A 321 -7.68 -25.16 -0.74
CA TYR A 321 -8.47 -24.61 0.36
C TYR A 321 -8.26 -23.09 0.47
N ALA A 322 -7.01 -22.62 0.48
CA ALA A 322 -6.67 -21.19 0.53
C ALA A 322 -7.30 -20.40 -0.63
N ARG A 323 -7.21 -20.91 -1.86
CA ARG A 323 -7.79 -20.28 -3.05
C ARG A 323 -9.31 -20.15 -2.99
N LYS A 324 -9.99 -21.10 -2.34
CA LYS A 324 -11.45 -21.13 -2.22
C LYS A 324 -11.95 -20.44 -0.96
N ALA A 325 -11.08 -20.21 0.01
CA ALA A 325 -11.44 -19.61 1.28
C ALA A 325 -11.88 -18.15 1.06
N LYS A 326 -13.04 -17.81 1.60
CA LYS A 326 -13.56 -16.45 1.62
C LYS A 326 -14.01 -16.15 3.04
N MET A 327 -13.78 -14.91 3.48
CA MET A 327 -14.41 -14.41 4.70
C MET A 327 -15.93 -14.48 4.48
N LYS A 328 -16.65 -15.12 5.40
CA LYS A 328 -18.12 -15.10 5.38
C LYS A 328 -18.55 -13.71 5.85
N GLU A 329 -19.44 -13.08 5.08
CA GLU A 329 -20.05 -11.78 5.39
C GLU A 329 -20.73 -11.75 6.76
#